data_AF-A0A401Q6C0-F1
#
_entry.id   AF-A0A401Q6C0-F1
#
_cell.length_a   1.000
_cell.length_b   1.000
_cell.length_c   1.000
_cell.angle_alpha   90.00
_cell.angle_beta   90.00
_cell.angle_gamma   90.00
#
_symmetry.space_group_name_H-M   'P 1'
#
loop_
_entity.id
_entity.type
_entity.pdbx_description
1 polymer ?
#
loop_
_entity_poly.entity_id
_entity_poly.type
_entity_poly.pdbx_seq_one_letter_code
_entity_poly.pdbx_strand_id
1 'polypeptide(L)'
;MELDYHPELRGITVNRPPLKLLQDVPFPAWVADNWETVTNFQAKPDDLLIATFPKSGSTWMQEIVDLICRNGDVGMCKRAPVYYRVPILEFFMNNILPTG
;
A
#
# COMPACT_ATOMS: atom_id res chain seq x y z
N MET A 1 12.43 -17.76 15.74
CA MET A 1 12.17 -17.70 17.19
C MET A 1 10.91 -16.85 17.48
N GLU A 2 9.89 -16.92 16.62
CA GLU A 2 8.63 -16.14 16.77
C GLU A 2 7.40 -16.85 16.16
N LEU A 3 7.59 -17.93 15.38
CA LEU A 3 6.51 -18.66 14.70
C LEU A 3 5.80 -19.69 15.60
N ASP A 4 6.30 -19.92 16.82
CA ASP A 4 5.75 -20.94 17.74
C ASP A 4 4.47 -20.49 18.46
N TYR A 5 4.18 -19.18 18.48
CA TYR A 5 3.01 -18.59 19.15
C TYR A 5 1.73 -18.57 18.31
N HIS A 6 1.85 -18.82 17.00
CA HIS A 6 0.75 -18.80 16.05
C HIS A 6 0.60 -20.17 15.40
N PRO A 7 -0.11 -21.13 16.05
CA PRO A 7 -0.29 -22.48 15.53
C PRO A 7 -0.96 -22.51 14.15
N GLU A 8 -1.75 -21.49 13.82
CA GLU A 8 -2.38 -21.28 12.50
C GLU A 8 -1.38 -20.96 11.39
N LEU A 9 -0.17 -20.50 11.73
CA LEU A 9 0.89 -20.20 10.76
C LEU A 9 1.83 -21.40 10.53
N ARG A 10 1.62 -22.53 11.23
CA ARG A 10 2.42 -23.74 11.02
C ARG A 10 2.21 -24.28 9.61
N GLY A 11 3.30 -24.58 8.91
CA GLY A 11 3.27 -25.09 7.54
C GLY A 11 3.18 -24.00 6.46
N ILE A 12 3.02 -22.73 6.84
CA ILE A 12 3.11 -21.62 5.88
C ILE A 12 4.57 -21.43 5.50
N THR A 13 4.87 -21.63 4.21
CA THR A 13 6.16 -21.26 3.64
C THR A 13 6.11 -19.81 3.20
N VAL A 14 6.97 -18.96 3.78
CA VAL A 14 7.08 -17.56 3.40
C VAL A 14 8.15 -17.43 2.32
N ASN A 15 7.73 -17.09 1.10
CA ASN A 15 8.65 -16.77 0.01
C ASN A 15 9.03 -15.29 0.08
N ARG A 16 10.31 -15.00 0.30
CA ARG A 16 10.82 -13.63 0.24
C ARG A 16 10.94 -13.21 -1.23
N PRO A 17 10.26 -12.14 -1.68
CA PRO A 17 10.42 -11.66 -3.04
C PRO A 17 11.86 -11.16 -3.25
N PRO A 18 12.45 -11.36 -4.44
CA PRO A 18 13.76 -10.80 -4.75
C PRO A 18 13.69 -9.26 -4.77
N LEU A 19 14.82 -8.62 -4.52
CA LEU A 19 14.96 -7.16 -4.65
C LEU A 19 15.60 -6.82 -5.99
N LYS A 20 15.12 -5.74 -6.63
CA LYS A 20 15.71 -5.15 -7.83
C LYS A 20 16.05 -3.69 -7.54
N LEU A 21 17.18 -3.23 -8.07
CA LEU A 21 17.54 -1.82 -8.00
C LEU A 21 16.79 -1.05 -9.07
N LEU A 22 16.11 0.00 -8.63
CA LEU A 22 15.45 0.97 -9.48
C LEU A 22 16.00 2.33 -9.09
N GLN A 23 16.75 2.97 -10.00
CA GLN A 23 17.44 4.23 -9.73
C GLN A 23 18.27 4.15 -8.43
N ASP A 24 19.04 3.08 -8.27
CA ASP A 24 19.88 2.78 -7.10
C ASP A 24 19.15 2.53 -5.77
N VAL A 25 17.81 2.50 -5.78
CA VAL A 25 16.99 2.18 -4.60
C VAL A 25 16.47 0.74 -4.70
N PRO A 26 16.60 -0.09 -3.65
CA PRO A 26 16.11 -1.47 -3.66
C PRO A 26 14.59 -1.52 -3.47
N PHE A 27 13.90 -2.14 -4.44
CA PHE A 27 12.46 -2.41 -4.36
C PHE A 27 12.19 -3.91 -4.49
N PRO A 28 11.05 -4.42 -3.97
CA PRO A 28 10.56 -5.74 -4.33
C PRO A 28 10.43 -5.87 -5.85
N ALA A 29 10.83 -7.00 -6.41
CA ALA A 29 10.89 -7.18 -7.87
C ALA A 29 9.56 -6.88 -8.57
N TRP A 30 8.43 -7.23 -7.95
CA TRP A 30 7.11 -6.95 -8.51
C TRP A 30 6.77 -5.44 -8.59
N VAL A 31 7.38 -4.57 -7.77
CA VAL A 31 7.28 -3.11 -7.92
C VAL A 31 8.14 -2.67 -9.10
N ALA A 32 9.42 -3.07 -9.08
CA ALA A 32 10.39 -2.64 -10.08
C ALA A 32 9.97 -3.07 -11.50
N ASP A 33 9.40 -4.26 -11.64
CA ASP A 33 8.95 -4.81 -12.92
C ASP A 33 7.71 -4.11 -13.48
N ASN A 34 6.97 -3.37 -12.64
CA ASN A 34 5.77 -2.61 -13.03
C ASN A 34 5.97 -1.10 -12.88
N TRP A 35 7.22 -0.63 -12.87
CA TRP A 35 7.54 0.78 -12.60
C TRP A 35 6.94 1.74 -13.64
N GLU A 36 6.83 1.31 -14.90
CA GLU A 36 6.22 2.09 -15.98
C GLU A 36 4.79 2.55 -15.62
N THR A 37 4.04 1.66 -14.96
CA THR A 37 2.68 1.91 -14.50
C THR A 37 2.62 3.05 -13.47
N VAL A 38 3.61 3.13 -12.58
CA VAL A 38 3.76 4.24 -11.62
C VAL A 38 4.14 5.53 -12.33
N THR A 39 5.10 5.48 -13.26
CA THR A 39 5.59 6.68 -13.96
C THR A 39 4.57 7.30 -14.90
N ASN A 40 3.64 6.48 -15.43
CA ASN A 40 2.58 6.94 -16.32
C ASN A 40 1.30 7.39 -15.57
N PHE A 41 1.25 7.23 -14.25
CA PHE A 41 0.12 7.66 -13.43
C PHE A 41 -0.17 9.16 -13.65
N GLN A 42 -1.42 9.48 -13.93
CA GLN A 42 -1.89 10.85 -14.14
C GLN A 42 -2.63 11.30 -12.88
N ALA A 43 -1.96 12.06 -12.03
CA ALA A 43 -2.59 12.65 -10.85
C ALA A 43 -3.66 13.67 -11.26
N LYS A 44 -4.77 13.69 -10.53
CA LYS A 44 -5.76 14.76 -10.63
C LYS A 44 -5.39 15.94 -9.71
N PRO A 45 -5.88 17.16 -10.01
CA PRO A 45 -5.62 18.34 -9.18
C PRO A 45 -6.15 18.24 -7.74
N ASP A 46 -7.13 17.38 -7.49
CA ASP A 46 -7.78 17.16 -6.19
C ASP A 46 -7.27 15.91 -5.45
N ASP A 47 -6.27 15.22 -6.00
CA ASP A 47 -5.66 14.06 -5.35
C ASP A 47 -4.87 14.47 -4.09
N LEU A 48 -4.87 13.56 -3.11
CA LEU A 48 -4.07 13.67 -1.90
C LEU A 48 -3.03 12.54 -1.85
N LEU A 49 -1.76 12.91 -1.70
CA LEU A 49 -0.66 11.96 -1.57
C LEU A 49 -0.20 11.82 -0.12
N ILE A 50 -0.18 10.58 0.39
CA ILE A 50 0.45 10.22 1.66
C ILE A 50 1.77 9.54 1.36
N ALA A 51 2.88 10.27 1.51
CA ALA A 51 4.23 9.78 1.28
C ALA A 51 4.95 9.54 2.61
N THR A 52 5.37 8.30 2.87
CA THR A 52 6.04 7.92 4.12
C THR A 52 7.15 6.92 3.85
N PHE A 53 8.22 6.98 4.64
CA PHE A 53 9.17 5.87 4.71
C PHE A 53 8.47 4.63 5.29
N PRO A 54 8.80 3.39 4.85
CA PRO A 54 8.15 2.20 5.34
C PRO A 54 8.15 2.13 6.87
N LYS A 55 6.99 1.79 7.43
CA LYS A 55 6.74 1.65 8.87
C LYS A 55 6.70 2.95 9.67
N SER A 56 6.80 4.13 9.05
CA SER A 56 6.67 5.44 9.72
C SER A 56 5.22 5.89 9.97
N GLY A 57 4.27 4.95 10.09
CA GLY A 57 2.88 5.27 10.42
C GLY A 57 1.94 5.56 9.23
N SER A 58 2.21 5.01 8.04
CA SER A 58 1.35 5.17 6.85
C SER A 58 -0.12 4.84 7.13
N THR A 59 -0.41 3.66 7.71
CA THR A 59 -1.78 3.24 8.04
C THR A 59 -2.45 4.21 9.01
N TRP A 60 -1.72 4.75 9.99
CA TRP A 60 -2.29 5.70 10.93
C TRP A 60 -2.67 7.01 10.23
N MET A 61 -1.80 7.53 9.37
CA MET A 61 -2.08 8.73 8.59
C MET A 61 -3.24 8.53 7.62
N GLN A 62 -3.32 7.36 6.96
CA GLN A 62 -4.42 7.01 6.05
C GLN A 62 -5.78 7.05 6.75
N GLU A 63 -5.90 6.52 7.97
CA GLU A 63 -7.15 6.56 8.73
C GLU A 63 -7.53 7.98 9.16
N ILE A 64 -6.56 8.79 9.61
CA ILE A 64 -6.81 10.19 9.98
C ILE A 64 -7.32 10.99 8.77
N VAL A 65 -6.64 10.86 7.63
CA VAL A 65 -7.02 11.58 6.41
C VAL A 65 -8.38 11.12 5.89
N ASP A 66 -8.67 9.82 5.85
CA ASP A 66 -9.99 9.32 5.42
C ASP A 66 -11.09 9.83 6.36
N LEU A 67 -10.88 9.87 7.69
CA LEU A 67 -11.84 10.47 8.62
C LEU A 67 -12.12 11.95 8.33
N ILE A 68 -11.09 12.74 8.04
CA ILE A 68 -11.25 14.15 7.68
C ILE A 68 -12.05 14.28 6.38
N CYS A 69 -11.69 13.53 5.34
CA CYS A 69 -12.40 13.53 4.05
C CYS A 69 -13.86 13.06 4.16
N ARG A 70 -14.20 12.31 5.21
CA ARG A 70 -15.57 11.84 5.50
C ARG A 70 -16.29 12.66 6.57
N ASN A 71 -15.80 13.87 6.89
CA ASN A 71 -16.38 14.74 7.93
C ASN A 71 -16.58 14.03 9.28
N GLY A 72 -15.66 13.13 9.65
CA GLY A 72 -15.71 12.36 10.89
C GLY A 72 -16.63 11.14 10.88
N ASP A 73 -17.19 10.74 9.73
CA ASP A 73 -18.03 9.55 9.62
C ASP A 73 -17.20 8.25 9.70
N VAL A 74 -17.15 7.67 10.91
CA VAL A 74 -16.47 6.41 11.20
C VAL A 74 -17.10 5.22 10.44
N GLY A 75 -18.39 5.26 10.14
CA GLY A 75 -19.07 4.22 9.37
C GLY A 75 -18.53 4.16 7.95
N MET A 76 -18.34 5.32 7.33
CA MET A 76 -17.73 5.43 5.99
C MET A 76 -16.27 4.97 5.98
N CYS A 77 -15.50 5.20 7.05
CA CYS A 77 -14.12 4.70 7.14
C CYS A 77 -14.02 3.18 7.29
N LYS A 78 -15.11 2.50 7.64
CA LYS A 78 -15.17 1.03 7.75
C LYS A 78 -15.72 0.34 6.50
N ARG A 79 -16.00 1.08 5.42
CA ARG A 79 -16.55 0.56 4.15
C ARG A 79 -15.70 -0.54 3.51
N ALA A 80 -14.39 -0.52 3.74
CA ALA A 80 -13.43 -1.49 3.22
C ALA A 80 -12.11 -1.43 4.02
N PRO A 81 -11.23 -2.45 3.90
CA PRO A 81 -9.86 -2.37 4.38
C PRO A 81 -9.11 -1.13 3.84
N VAL A 82 -8.15 -0.62 4.62
CA VAL A 82 -7.47 0.66 4.32
C VAL A 82 -6.83 0.70 2.94
N TYR A 83 -6.23 -0.41 2.50
CA TYR A 83 -5.54 -0.51 1.21
C TYR A 83 -6.48 -0.54 0.00
N TYR A 84 -7.80 -0.73 0.21
CA TYR A 84 -8.82 -0.50 -0.82
C TYR A 84 -9.34 0.95 -0.80
N ARG A 85 -9.30 1.60 0.37
CA ARG A 85 -9.78 2.99 0.53
C ARG A 85 -8.74 4.02 0.11
N VAL A 86 -7.48 3.75 0.41
CA VAL A 86 -6.31 4.56 0.07
C VAL A 86 -5.35 3.66 -0.70
N PRO A 87 -5.45 3.65 -2.04
CA PRO A 87 -4.58 2.86 -2.90
C PRO A 87 -3.10 3.21 -2.68
N ILE A 88 -2.24 2.19 -2.61
CA ILE A 88 -0.80 2.37 -2.58
C ILE A 88 -0.34 2.41 -4.04
N LEU A 89 0.24 3.54 -4.45
CA LEU A 89 0.54 3.84 -5.86
C LEU A 89 1.41 2.77 -6.53
N GLU A 90 2.43 2.30 -5.81
CA GLU A 90 3.38 1.30 -6.26
C GLU A 90 2.90 -0.16 -6.05
N PHE A 91 1.69 -0.36 -5.52
CA PHE A 91 1.12 -1.68 -5.20
C PHE A 91 -0.12 -2.01 -6.02
N PHE A 92 0.05 -2.88 -7.02
CA PHE A 92 -1.02 -3.28 -7.93
C PHE A 92 -1.77 -4.50 -7.39
N MET A 93 -2.73 -4.29 -6.48
CA MET A 93 -3.71 -5.33 -6.20
C MET A 93 -4.65 -5.47 -7.39
N ASN A 94 -4.66 -6.66 -8.00
CA ASN A 94 -5.53 -7.04 -9.13
C ASN A 94 -5.23 -6.34 -10.47
N ASN A 95 -4.02 -5.83 -10.69
CA ASN A 95 -3.62 -5.13 -11.93
C ASN A 95 -4.48 -3.91 -12.30
N ILE A 96 -5.25 -3.35 -11.36
CA ILE A 96 -6.04 -2.14 -11.57
C ILE A 96 -5.28 -1.00 -10.92
N LEU A 97 -4.77 -0.09 -11.76
CA LEU A 97 -4.33 1.22 -11.29
C LEU A 97 -5.52 1.95 -10.66
N PRO A 98 -5.37 2.57 -9.49
CA PRO A 98 -6.37 3.54 -9.06
C PRO A 98 -6.49 4.58 -10.17
N THR A 99 -7.72 4.84 -10.62
CA THR A 99 -7.94 5.99 -11.47
C THR A 99 -7.59 7.19 -10.60
N GLY A 100 -6.55 7.93 -11.01
CA GLY A 100 -6.41 9.34 -10.60
C GLY A 100 -7.75 9.99 -10.81
#